data_AF-A0A938LX99-F1
#
_entry.id   AF-A0A938LX99-F1
#
_cell.length_a   1.000
_cell.length_b   1.000
_cell.length_c   1.000
_cell.angle_alpha   90.00
_cell.angle_beta   90.00
_cell.angle_gamma   90.00
#
_symmetry.space_group_name_H-M   'P 1'
#
loop_
_entity.id
_entity.type
_entity.pdbx_description
1 polymer ?
#
loop_
_entity_poly.entity_id
_entity_poly.type
_entity_poly.pdbx_seq_one_letter_code
_entity_poly.pdbx_strand_id
1 'polypeptide(L)'
;RLLKASKMEALVRTQASAAYNAGRTDLIMDPEVDVVAAVQYSAILDGRTSDFCQKWDGKIIENTPENEALIMELTPPNHVHCRSMLVPITRYETWEETDRPDVQPQKGFGVLPGVENAAV
;
A
#
# COMPACT_ATOMS: atom_id res chain seq x y z
N ARG A 1 28.30 13.64 -10.72
CA ARG A 1 28.10 14.01 -9.30
C ARG A 1 27.41 12.83 -8.62
N LEU A 2 28.09 12.09 -7.75
CA LEU A 2 27.51 10.91 -7.08
C LEU A 2 26.41 11.33 -6.08
N LEU A 3 25.40 10.47 -5.90
CA LEU A 3 24.36 10.66 -4.88
C LEU A 3 24.99 10.58 -3.48
N LYS A 4 24.53 11.44 -2.56
CA LYS A 4 24.93 11.37 -1.14
C LYS A 4 24.46 10.03 -0.54
N ALA A 5 25.23 9.47 0.41
CA ALA A 5 24.91 8.21 1.07
C ALA A 5 23.47 8.15 1.61
N SER A 6 23.01 9.21 2.28
CA SER A 6 21.63 9.30 2.81
C SER A 6 20.55 9.24 1.74
N LYS A 7 20.82 9.75 0.53
CA LYS A 7 19.88 9.65 -0.60
C LYS A 7 19.86 8.23 -1.17
N MET A 8 21.01 7.56 -1.22
CA MET A 8 21.07 6.16 -1.65
C MET A 8 20.35 5.25 -0.66
N GLU A 9 20.52 5.49 0.65
CA GLU A 9 19.80 4.75 1.69
C GLU A 9 18.29 4.94 1.57
N ALA A 10 17.83 6.18 1.38
CA ALA A 10 16.41 6.47 1.17
C ALA A 10 15.83 5.72 -0.04
N LEU A 11 16.56 5.73 -1.16
CA LEU A 11 16.19 5.02 -2.37
C LEU A 11 16.12 3.51 -2.13
N VAL A 12 17.19 2.91 -1.62
CA VAL A 12 17.26 1.45 -1.40
C VAL A 12 16.15 0.99 -0.47
N ARG A 13 15.91 1.69 0.64
CA ARG A 13 14.82 1.34 1.57
C ARG A 13 13.44 1.43 0.91
N THR A 14 13.21 2.48 0.12
CA THR A 14 11.93 2.69 -0.56
C THR A 14 11.69 1.62 -1.63
N GLN A 15 12.71 1.30 -2.44
CA GLN A 15 12.61 0.25 -3.46
C GLN A 15 12.47 -1.15 -2.87
N ALA A 16 13.17 -1.46 -1.78
CA ALA A 16 13.00 -2.74 -1.08
C ALA A 16 11.58 -2.91 -0.53
N SER A 17 11.01 -1.84 0.04
CA SER A 17 9.61 -1.80 0.49
C SER A 17 8.64 -1.97 -0.69
N ALA A 18 8.90 -1.32 -1.82
CA ALA A 18 8.09 -1.47 -3.03
C ALA A 18 8.07 -2.92 -3.55
N ALA A 19 9.24 -3.55 -3.67
CA ALA A 19 9.34 -4.93 -4.13
C ALA A 19 8.61 -5.91 -3.18
N TYR A 20 8.73 -5.70 -1.87
CA TYR A 20 8.04 -6.54 -0.88
C TYR A 20 6.51 -6.37 -0.95
N ASN A 21 6.02 -5.13 -1.03
CA ASN A 21 4.58 -4.87 -1.09
C ASN A 21 3.96 -5.28 -2.43
N ALA A 22 4.71 -5.20 -3.54
CA ALA A 22 4.27 -5.71 -4.84
C ALA A 22 3.93 -7.21 -4.75
N GLY A 23 4.88 -8.04 -4.28
CA GLY A 23 4.63 -9.48 -4.17
C GLY A 23 3.50 -9.86 -3.19
N ARG A 24 3.26 -9.04 -2.16
CA ARG A 24 2.09 -9.23 -1.28
C ARG A 24 0.79 -8.90 -1.99
N THR A 25 0.78 -7.82 -2.75
CA THR A 25 -0.41 -7.33 -3.45
C THR A 25 -0.77 -8.28 -4.59
N ASP A 26 0.22 -8.80 -5.32
CA ASP A 26 0.00 -9.85 -6.32
C ASP A 26 -0.76 -11.05 -5.73
N LEU A 27 -0.40 -11.50 -4.53
CA LEU A 27 -1.11 -12.59 -3.84
C LEU A 27 -2.51 -12.19 -3.35
N ILE A 28 -2.66 -10.97 -2.84
CA ILE A 28 -3.95 -10.44 -2.34
C ILE A 28 -4.97 -10.30 -3.47
N MET A 29 -4.50 -9.88 -4.65
CA MET A 29 -5.32 -9.59 -5.82
C MET A 29 -5.45 -10.79 -6.77
N ASP A 30 -4.79 -11.92 -6.49
CA ASP A 30 -4.86 -13.11 -7.31
C ASP A 30 -6.30 -13.67 -7.31
N PRO A 31 -6.95 -13.81 -8.47
CA PRO A 31 -8.32 -14.31 -8.56
C PRO A 31 -8.48 -15.77 -8.09
N GLU A 32 -7.40 -16.55 -8.03
CA GLU A 32 -7.42 -17.90 -7.45
C GLU A 32 -7.40 -17.88 -5.91
N VAL A 33 -7.12 -16.73 -5.29
CA VAL A 33 -7.04 -16.55 -3.83
C VAL A 33 -8.37 -15.98 -3.31
N ASP A 34 -9.34 -16.87 -3.11
CA ASP A 34 -10.71 -16.52 -2.68
C ASP A 34 -10.87 -16.27 -1.16
N VAL A 35 -9.77 -16.33 -0.41
CA VAL A 35 -9.78 -16.26 1.06
C VAL A 35 -9.67 -14.82 1.58
N VAL A 36 -9.13 -13.90 0.79
CA VAL A 36 -8.90 -12.50 1.20
C VAL A 36 -10.16 -11.67 0.92
N ALA A 37 -10.88 -11.30 1.98
CA ALA A 37 -12.13 -10.55 1.89
C ALA A 37 -11.94 -9.03 1.98
N ALA A 38 -10.88 -8.58 2.66
CA ALA A 38 -10.57 -7.17 2.82
C ALA A 38 -9.07 -6.97 3.04
N VAL A 39 -8.62 -5.72 3.00
CA VAL A 39 -7.26 -5.33 3.37
C VAL A 39 -7.31 -4.23 4.43
N GLN A 40 -6.42 -4.33 5.42
CA GLN A 40 -6.14 -3.25 6.36
C GLN A 40 -4.84 -2.55 5.97
N TYR A 41 -4.86 -1.22 5.93
CA TYR A 41 -3.66 -0.42 5.80
C TYR A 41 -2.96 -0.33 7.15
N SER A 42 -1.73 -0.85 7.23
CA SER A 42 -0.92 -0.85 8.46
C SER A 42 0.32 0.01 8.27
N ALA A 43 0.48 1.05 9.08
CA ALA A 43 1.63 1.93 9.08
C ALA A 43 2.42 1.83 10.40
N ILE A 44 3.75 1.81 10.30
CA ILE A 44 4.59 2.08 11.49
C ILE A 44 4.49 3.57 11.80
N LEU A 45 3.83 3.92 12.89
CA LEU A 45 3.63 5.30 13.35
C LEU A 45 4.85 5.83 14.11
N ASP A 46 5.77 6.50 13.42
CA ASP A 46 6.89 7.22 14.06
C ASP A 46 7.24 8.52 13.31
N GLY A 47 8.38 9.14 13.63
CA GLY A 47 8.83 10.41 13.04
C GLY A 47 9.09 10.41 11.52
N ARG A 48 8.90 9.29 10.81
CA ARG A 48 9.01 9.19 9.34
C ARG A 48 7.66 9.01 8.64
N THR A 49 6.56 8.90 9.38
CA THR A 49 5.22 8.62 8.83
C THR A 49 4.59 9.90 8.28
N SER A 50 4.12 9.87 7.03
CA SER A 50 3.42 11.02 6.43
C SER A 50 1.98 11.15 6.94
N ASP A 51 1.38 12.33 6.77
CA ASP A 51 -0.04 12.57 7.04
C ASP A 51 -0.96 11.57 6.33
N PHE A 52 -0.58 11.14 5.12
CA PHE A 52 -1.28 10.08 4.39
C PHE A 52 -1.30 8.79 5.21
N CYS A 53 -0.14 8.25 5.57
CA CYS A 53 -0.05 6.97 6.27
C CYS A 53 -0.65 7.05 7.67
N GLN A 54 -0.55 8.19 8.36
CA GLN A 54 -1.18 8.38 9.67
C GLN A 54 -2.71 8.32 9.59
N LYS A 55 -3.31 8.92 8.57
CA LYS A 55 -4.77 8.92 8.40
C LYS A 55 -5.31 7.60 7.89
N TRP A 56 -4.52 6.91 7.06
CA TRP A 56 -4.88 5.60 6.52
C TRP A 56 -4.58 4.44 7.47
N ASP A 57 -3.76 4.64 8.52
CA ASP A 57 -3.48 3.58 9.49
C ASP A 57 -4.75 2.99 10.11
N GLY A 58 -4.87 1.66 10.06
CA GLY A 58 -6.02 0.91 10.55
C GLY A 58 -7.23 0.90 9.64
N LYS A 59 -7.24 1.67 8.53
CA LYS A 59 -8.37 1.68 7.59
C LYS A 59 -8.50 0.34 6.88
N ILE A 60 -9.73 -0.15 6.79
CA ILE A 60 -10.11 -1.40 6.14
C ILE A 60 -10.88 -1.08 4.86
N ILE A 61 -10.46 -1.71 3.77
CA ILE A 61 -11.10 -1.64 2.45
C ILE A 61 -11.50 -3.06 2.03
N GLU A 62 -12.75 -3.24 1.61
CA GLU A 62 -13.21 -4.53 1.08
C GLU A 62 -12.49 -4.87 -0.23
N ASN A 63 -12.10 -6.13 -0.40
CA ASN A 63 -11.41 -6.62 -1.59
C ASN A 63 -12.44 -7.00 -2.67
N THR A 64 -12.94 -6.00 -3.39
CA THR A 64 -13.89 -6.18 -4.51
C THR A 64 -13.32 -5.60 -5.81
N PRO A 65 -13.86 -5.98 -6.97
CA PRO A 65 -13.50 -5.37 -8.26
C PRO A 65 -13.65 -3.83 -8.27
N GLU A 66 -14.64 -3.28 -7.55
CA GLU A 66 -14.86 -1.83 -7.47
C GLU A 66 -13.76 -1.10 -6.67
N ASN A 67 -13.11 -1.81 -5.74
CA ASN A 67 -12.06 -1.27 -4.88
C ASN A 67 -10.64 -1.59 -5.37
N GLU A 68 -10.48 -2.41 -6.42
CA GLU A 68 -9.17 -2.83 -6.94
C GLU A 68 -8.24 -1.65 -7.22
N ALA A 69 -8.71 -0.64 -7.97
CA ALA A 69 -7.90 0.54 -8.29
C ALA A 69 -7.45 1.28 -7.02
N LEU A 70 -8.32 1.37 -6.01
CA LEU A 70 -7.98 1.98 -4.73
C LEU A 70 -6.95 1.14 -3.97
N ILE A 71 -7.10 -0.19 -3.91
CA ILE A 71 -6.14 -1.09 -3.25
C ILE A 71 -4.76 -0.96 -3.90
N MET A 72 -4.71 -0.85 -5.23
CA MET A 72 -3.47 -0.61 -5.97
C MET A 72 -2.85 0.75 -5.64
N GLU A 73 -3.66 1.81 -5.50
CA GLU A 73 -3.19 3.13 -5.08
C GLU A 73 -2.69 3.14 -3.63
N LEU A 74 -3.35 2.39 -2.75
CA LEU A 74 -2.95 2.23 -1.35
C LEU A 74 -1.68 1.40 -1.21
N THR A 75 -1.32 0.58 -2.20
CA THR A 75 -0.18 -0.34 -2.08
C THR A 75 1.13 0.43 -1.88
N PRO A 76 1.78 0.28 -0.71
CA PRO A 76 2.98 1.05 -0.41
C PRO A 76 4.16 0.73 -1.34
N PRO A 77 5.11 1.67 -1.52
CA PRO A 77 5.28 2.92 -0.76
C PRO A 77 4.36 4.06 -1.24
N ASN A 78 3.91 4.90 -0.29
CA ASN A 78 3.09 6.10 -0.55
C ASN A 78 3.83 7.42 -0.28
N HIS A 79 5.10 7.31 0.13
CA HIS A 79 6.03 8.42 0.33
C HIS A 79 7.46 7.88 0.47
N VAL A 80 8.46 8.78 0.41
CA VAL A 80 9.86 8.41 0.67
C VAL A 80 10.00 7.89 2.10
N HIS A 81 10.72 6.78 2.28
CA HIS A 81 10.89 6.09 3.58
C HIS A 81 9.64 5.38 4.14
N CYS A 82 8.56 5.24 3.36
CA CYS A 82 7.35 4.52 3.75
C CYS A 82 7.68 3.11 4.30
N ARG A 83 7.04 2.76 5.41
CA ARG A 83 7.09 1.43 6.06
C ARG A 83 5.68 0.96 6.39
N SER A 84 4.77 1.24 5.48
CA SER A 84 3.42 0.72 5.55
C SER A 84 3.32 -0.54 4.70
N MET A 85 2.24 -1.29 4.92
CA MET A 85 1.89 -2.46 4.14
C MET A 85 0.37 -2.68 4.16
N LEU A 86 -0.12 -3.47 3.21
CA LEU A 86 -1.46 -4.02 3.26
C LEU A 86 -1.45 -5.38 3.98
N VAL A 87 -2.30 -5.50 4.98
CA VAL A 87 -2.53 -6.73 5.75
C VAL A 87 -3.83 -7.34 5.24
N PRO A 88 -3.80 -8.55 4.66
CA PRO A 88 -5.04 -9.21 4.24
C PRO A 88 -5.87 -9.58 5.46
N ILE A 89 -7.16 -9.39 5.36
CA ILE A 89 -8.18 -9.89 6.27
C ILE A 89 -8.92 -11.00 5.54
N THR A 90 -8.98 -12.17 6.16
CA THR A 90 -9.62 -13.34 5.57
C THR A 90 -11.14 -13.29 5.76
N ARG A 91 -11.87 -14.01 4.90
CA ARG A 91 -13.33 -14.20 5.04
C ARG A 91 -13.77 -14.90 6.34
N TYR A 92 -12.83 -15.42 7.13
CA TYR A 92 -13.10 -16.08 8.41
C TYR A 92 -12.94 -15.14 9.62
N GLU A 93 -12.50 -13.90 9.38
CA GLU A 93 -12.35 -12.88 10.41
C GLU A 93 -13.56 -11.95 10.43
N THR A 94 -13.82 -11.33 11.58
CA THR A 94 -14.84 -10.27 11.69
C THR A 94 -14.21 -8.93 11.34
N TRP A 95 -14.81 -8.22 10.38
CA TRP A 95 -14.35 -6.91 9.93
C TRP A 95 -15.52 -6.07 9.44
N GLU A 96 -15.30 -4.76 9.39
CA GLU A 96 -16.22 -3.77 8.82
C GLU A 96 -15.41 -2.79 8.00
N GLU A 97 -15.91 -2.40 6.82
CA GLU A 97 -15.27 -1.36 6.02
C GLU A 97 -15.28 -0.02 6.76
N THR A 98 -14.16 0.71 6.67
CA THR A 98 -14.01 1.99 7.37
C THR A 98 -14.15 3.18 6.43
N ASP A 99 -14.35 4.37 6.99
CA ASP A 99 -14.30 5.63 6.24
C ASP A 99 -12.95 5.81 5.54
N ARG A 100 -13.01 6.37 4.32
CA ARG A 100 -11.85 6.59 3.46
C ARG A 100 -11.34 8.02 3.64
N PRO A 101 -10.11 8.22 4.16
CA PRO A 101 -9.53 9.55 4.28
C PRO A 101 -9.35 10.22 2.92
N ASP A 102 -9.78 11.49 2.79
CA ASP A 102 -9.48 12.32 1.63
C ASP A 102 -8.08 12.93 1.75
N VAL A 103 -7.06 12.08 1.64
CA VAL A 103 -5.65 12.47 1.53
C VAL A 103 -4.95 11.63 0.50
N GLN A 104 -4.09 12.29 -0.28
CA GLN A 104 -3.39 11.69 -1.41
C GLN A 104 -1.96 11.29 -1.04
N PRO A 105 -1.39 10.26 -1.68
CA PRO A 105 0.02 9.92 -1.54
C PRO A 105 0.94 11.09 -1.88
N GLN A 106 2.20 11.03 -1.46
CA GLN A 106 3.20 11.99 -1.91
C GLN A 106 3.32 11.93 -3.44
N LYS A 107 3.46 13.08 -4.11
CA LYS A 107 3.66 13.14 -5.56
C LYS A 107 4.76 12.17 -6.04
N GLY A 108 4.40 11.32 -7.01
CA GLY A 108 5.28 10.29 -7.54
C GLY A 108 5.16 8.92 -6.86
N PHE A 109 4.22 8.78 -5.92
CA PHE A 109 3.80 7.52 -5.30
C PHE A 109 2.30 7.27 -5.56
N GLY A 110 1.76 6.13 -5.12
CA GLY A 110 0.35 5.76 -5.34
C GLY A 110 0.08 5.11 -6.71
N VAL A 111 1.13 4.83 -7.49
CA VAL A 111 1.05 4.01 -8.70
C VAL A 111 2.25 3.08 -8.67
N LEU A 112 2.00 1.78 -8.59
CA LEU A 112 3.06 0.79 -8.69
C LEU A 112 3.64 0.83 -10.13
N PRO A 113 4.97 0.94 -10.30
CA PRO A 113 5.58 0.88 -11.63
C PRO A 113 5.29 -0.48 -12.29
N GLY A 114 4.74 -0.47 -13.50
CA GLY A 114 4.45 -1.69 -14.27
C GLY A 114 3.00 -2.20 -14.20
N VAL A 115 2.14 -1.61 -13.37
CA VAL A 115 0.69 -1.90 -13.31
C VAL A 115 -0.16 -0.76 -13.88
N GLU A 116 0.47 0.10 -14.68
CA GLU A 116 -0.13 1.24 -15.37
C GLU A 116 -1.27 0.86 -16.33
N ASN A 117 -1.48 -0.44 -16.59
CA ASN A 117 -2.48 -0.99 -17.52
C ASN A 117 -3.23 -2.23 -17.00
N ALA A 118 -3.34 -2.45 -15.69
CA ALA A 118 -4.13 -3.59 -15.17
C ALA A 118 -5.66 -3.40 -15.28
N ALA A 119 -6.13 -2.20 -15.63
CA ALA A 119 -7.52 -1.97 -15.99
C ALA A 119 -7.73 -2.23 -17.50
N VAL A 120 -8.13 -3.46 -17.83
CA VAL A 120 -8.87 -3.78 -19.07
C VAL A 120 -10.24 -4.29 -18.69
#